data_AF-A0AAV7IL03-F1
#
_entry.id   AF-A0AAV7IL03-F1
#
_cell.length_a   1.000
_cell.length_b   1.000
_cell.length_c   1.000
_cell.angle_alpha   90.00
_cell.angle_beta   90.00
_cell.angle_gamma   90.00
#
_symmetry.space_group_name_H-M   'P 1'
#
loop_
_entity.id
_entity.type
_entity.pdbx_description
1 polymer ?
#
loop_
_entity_poly.entity_id
_entity_poly.type
_entity_poly.pdbx_seq_one_letter_code
_entity_poly.pdbx_strand_id
1 'polypeptide(L)'
;MDLIKLKTTGRYEATLEKVTKSEPLKIGEVVFQLEPHPLDRKMIEKARTELNETVDVVTKALEEIRDLLKGEPELYVPDDDYFFAKFLRPCKWSAKPAFELVKPQLFITLL
;
A
#
# COMPACT_ATOMS: atom_id res chain seq x y z
N MET A 1 -3.08 -18.58 8.78
CA MET A 1 -3.28 -17.12 8.68
C MET A 1 -3.09 -16.76 7.24
N ASP A 2 -4.18 -16.57 6.51
CA ASP A 2 -4.12 -16.18 5.12
C ASP A 2 -3.74 -14.70 5.05
N LEU A 3 -2.87 -14.34 4.12
CA LEU A 3 -2.60 -12.96 3.78
C LEU A 3 -3.94 -12.30 3.39
N ILE A 4 -4.22 -11.11 3.90
CA ILE A 4 -5.39 -10.35 3.46
C ILE A 4 -5.20 -10.09 1.97
N LYS A 5 -6.06 -10.72 1.16
CA LYS A 5 -6.03 -10.56 -0.29
C LYS A 5 -6.71 -9.24 -0.61
N LEU A 6 -5.89 -8.24 -0.89
CA LEU A 6 -6.36 -6.99 -1.49
C LEU A 6 -7.00 -7.31 -2.85
N LYS A 7 -8.09 -6.60 -3.17
CA LYS A 7 -8.84 -6.75 -4.43
C LYS A 7 -7.96 -6.47 -5.64
N THR A 8 -7.02 -5.54 -5.50
CA THR A 8 -6.09 -5.17 -6.56
C THR A 8 -4.65 -5.25 -6.07
N THR A 9 -3.75 -5.70 -6.94
CA THR A 9 -2.31 -5.74 -6.68
C THR A 9 -1.60 -4.47 -7.21
N GLY A 10 -2.34 -3.55 -7.83
CA GLY A 10 -1.78 -2.34 -8.42
C GLY A 10 -0.63 -2.64 -9.37
N ARG A 11 0.54 -2.01 -9.14
CA ARG A 11 1.78 -2.31 -9.87
C ARG A 11 2.65 -3.36 -9.20
N TYR A 12 2.20 -4.00 -8.12
CA TYR A 12 3.02 -4.91 -7.32
C TYR A 12 3.56 -6.06 -8.17
N GLU A 13 2.71 -6.77 -8.91
CA GLU A 13 3.12 -7.91 -9.76
C GLU A 13 4.10 -7.47 -10.85
N ALA A 14 3.78 -6.38 -11.57
CA ALA A 14 4.67 -5.81 -12.57
C ALA A 14 6.01 -5.33 -11.97
N THR A 15 6.02 -4.88 -10.73
CA THR A 15 7.24 -4.48 -10.01
C THR A 15 8.05 -5.71 -9.61
N LEU A 16 7.42 -6.76 -9.09
CA LEU A 16 8.08 -8.03 -8.79
C LEU A 16 8.75 -8.63 -10.03
N GLU A 17 8.06 -8.62 -11.17
CA GLU A 17 8.61 -9.09 -12.44
C GLU A 17 9.84 -8.26 -12.86
N LYS A 18 9.75 -6.93 -12.75
CA LYS A 18 10.89 -6.04 -13.07
C LYS A 18 12.07 -6.27 -12.14
N VAL A 19 11.80 -6.42 -10.83
CA VAL A 19 12.83 -6.65 -9.82
C VAL A 19 13.54 -7.98 -10.08
N THR A 20 12.78 -9.05 -10.35
CA THR A 20 13.37 -10.38 -10.61
C THR A 20 14.18 -10.44 -11.90
N LYS A 21 13.86 -9.59 -12.90
CA LYS A 21 14.59 -9.48 -14.16
C LYS A 21 15.72 -8.43 -14.13
N SER A 22 15.83 -7.62 -13.08
CA SER A 22 16.80 -6.53 -13.01
C SER A 22 18.21 -7.04 -12.70
N GLU A 23 19.21 -6.47 -13.37
CA GLU A 23 20.60 -6.77 -13.07
C GLU A 23 21.02 -6.14 -11.72
N PRO A 24 21.87 -6.81 -10.92
CA PRO A 24 22.36 -6.26 -9.66
C PRO A 24 23.14 -4.95 -9.86
N LEU A 25 22.89 -3.96 -8.99
CA LEU A 25 23.60 -2.70 -9.01
C LEU A 25 24.99 -2.88 -8.38
N LYS A 26 26.05 -2.60 -9.15
CA LYS A 26 27.44 -2.68 -8.68
C LYS A 26 28.00 -1.28 -8.40
N ILE A 27 28.51 -1.08 -7.19
CA ILE A 27 29.19 0.16 -6.77
C ILE A 27 30.55 -0.24 -6.19
N GLY A 28 31.61 -0.07 -6.99
CA GLY A 28 32.93 -0.60 -6.66
C GLY A 28 32.89 -2.13 -6.56
N GLU A 29 33.32 -2.67 -5.42
CA GLU A 29 33.28 -4.12 -5.12
C GLU A 29 31.95 -4.57 -4.51
N VAL A 30 31.06 -3.63 -4.14
CA VAL A 30 29.78 -3.94 -3.49
C VAL A 30 28.70 -4.22 -4.53
N VAL A 31 27.95 -5.30 -4.32
CA VAL A 31 26.81 -5.70 -5.16
C VAL A 31 25.51 -5.55 -4.38
N PHE A 32 24.60 -4.74 -4.89
CA PHE A 32 23.24 -4.57 -4.38
C PHE A 32 22.28 -5.36 -5.26
N GLN A 33 21.68 -6.40 -4.70
CA GLN A 33 20.65 -7.20 -5.35
C GLN A 33 19.33 -7.01 -4.60
N LEU A 34 18.27 -6.70 -5.37
CA LEU A 34 16.92 -6.64 -4.83
C LEU A 34 16.35 -8.05 -4.76
N GLU A 35 16.02 -8.51 -3.56
CA GLU A 35 15.46 -9.84 -3.33
C GLU A 35 14.03 -9.71 -2.79
N PRO A 36 13.01 -9.82 -3.66
CA PRO A 36 11.63 -9.75 -3.23
C PRO A 36 11.27 -11.02 -2.48
N HIS A 37 10.90 -10.88 -1.21
CA HIS A 37 10.45 -11.98 -0.37
C HIS A 37 8.99 -11.78 0.04
N PRO A 38 8.17 -12.84 0.06
CA PRO A 38 6.85 -12.76 0.66
C PRO A 38 6.95 -12.45 2.15
N LEU A 39 5.88 -11.90 2.73
CA LEU A 39 5.82 -11.68 4.18
C LEU A 39 5.90 -13.01 4.92
N ASP A 40 6.83 -13.11 5.86
CA ASP A 40 6.92 -14.26 6.74
C ASP A 40 5.81 -14.23 7.81
N ARG A 41 5.64 -15.35 8.53
CA ARG A 41 4.61 -15.47 9.58
C ARG A 41 4.77 -14.42 10.68
N LYS A 42 6.01 -14.03 11.00
CA LYS A 42 6.31 -13.06 12.05
C LYS A 42 5.84 -11.67 11.65
N MET A 43 6.05 -11.28 10.39
CA MET A 43 5.60 -10.02 9.83
C MET A 43 4.07 -9.97 9.71
N ILE A 44 3.43 -11.07 9.29
CA ILE A 44 1.96 -11.16 9.22
C ILE A 44 1.36 -10.98 10.62
N GLU A 45 1.90 -11.68 11.61
CA GLU A 45 1.41 -11.59 12.99
C GLU A 45 1.66 -10.20 13.60
N LYS A 46 2.80 -9.58 13.29
CA LYS A 46 3.10 -8.20 13.66
C LYS A 46 2.10 -7.23 13.05
N ALA A 47 1.76 -7.37 11.78
CA ALA A 47 0.76 -6.53 11.12
C ALA A 47 -0.62 -6.70 11.77
N ARG A 48 -1.03 -7.95 12.03
CA ARG A 48 -2.30 -8.25 12.72
C ARG A 48 -2.39 -7.58 14.10
N THR A 49 -1.32 -7.64 14.88
CA THR A 49 -1.28 -7.18 16.28
C THR A 49 -1.03 -5.69 16.42
N GLU A 50 -0.09 -5.12 15.66
CA GLU A 50 0.32 -3.72 15.81
C GLU A 50 -0.52 -2.76 14.95
N LEU A 51 -0.94 -3.21 13.77
CA LEU A 51 -1.71 -2.41 12.81
C LEU A 51 -3.20 -2.70 12.83
N ASN A 52 -3.65 -3.69 13.62
CA ASN A 52 -5.04 -4.17 13.61
C ASN A 52 -5.46 -4.69 12.22
N GLU A 53 -4.53 -5.32 11.51
CA GLU A 53 -4.72 -5.81 10.14
C GLU A 53 -5.50 -7.15 10.15
N THR A 54 -6.81 -7.05 10.34
CA THR A 54 -7.78 -8.16 10.21
C THR A 54 -8.66 -7.95 8.98
N VAL A 55 -9.26 -9.03 8.46
CA VAL A 55 -10.07 -8.99 7.23
C VAL A 55 -11.19 -7.95 7.35
N ASP A 56 -11.90 -7.92 8.46
CA ASP A 56 -13.02 -6.99 8.69
C ASP A 56 -12.57 -5.54 8.75
N VAL A 57 -11.46 -5.27 9.47
CA VAL A 57 -10.91 -3.92 9.64
C VAL A 57 -10.40 -3.38 8.32
N VAL A 58 -9.66 -4.21 7.56
CA VAL A 58 -9.13 -3.83 6.24
C VAL A 58 -10.27 -3.54 5.26
N THR A 59 -11.25 -4.43 5.16
CA THR A 59 -12.37 -4.27 4.23
C THR A 59 -13.15 -3.00 4.54
N LYS A 60 -13.49 -2.79 5.81
CA LYS A 60 -14.21 -1.59 6.26
C LYS A 60 -13.43 -0.31 5.97
N ALA A 61 -12.13 -0.28 6.28
CA ALA A 61 -11.30 0.91 6.06
C ALA A 61 -11.15 1.26 4.57
N LEU A 62 -11.07 0.24 3.71
CA LEU A 62 -11.01 0.37 2.27
C LEU A 62 -12.34 0.87 1.66
N GLU A 63 -13.48 0.51 2.24
CA GLU A 63 -14.79 1.05 1.85
C GLU A 63 -14.93 2.51 2.31
N GLU A 64 -14.62 2.78 3.57
CA GLU A 64 -14.74 4.12 4.16
C GLU A 64 -13.85 5.15 3.45
N ILE A 65 -12.60 4.81 3.09
CA ILE A 65 -11.72 5.76 2.39
C ILE A 65 -12.24 6.08 0.98
N ARG A 66 -12.85 5.12 0.30
CA ARG A 66 -13.50 5.35 -1.00
C ARG A 66 -14.71 6.25 -0.87
N ASP A 67 -15.50 6.06 0.18
CA ASP A 67 -16.66 6.92 0.45
C ASP A 67 -16.24 8.36 0.77
N LEU A 68 -15.15 8.55 1.52
CA LEU A 68 -14.57 9.88 1.75
C LEU A 68 -14.11 10.53 0.44
N LEU A 69 -13.47 9.77 -0.47
CA LEU A 69 -13.02 10.27 -1.77
C LEU A 69 -14.16 10.68 -2.70
N LYS A 70 -15.34 10.04 -2.63
CA LYS A 70 -16.52 10.49 -3.39
C LYS A 70 -16.95 11.92 -3.04
N GLY A 71 -16.62 12.39 -1.84
CA GLY A 71 -16.88 13.76 -1.38
C GLY A 71 -15.91 14.80 -1.93
N GLU A 72 -14.80 14.40 -2.54
CA GLU A 72 -13.75 15.28 -3.06
C GLU A 72 -13.51 15.01 -4.56
N PRO A 73 -14.40 15.47 -5.45
CA PRO A 73 -14.33 15.15 -6.89
C PRO A 73 -13.09 15.72 -7.60
N GLU A 74 -12.41 16.70 -7.01
CA GLU A 74 -11.17 17.28 -7.55
C GLU A 74 -9.93 16.44 -7.20
N LEU A 75 -10.07 15.46 -6.29
CA LEU A 75 -8.98 14.61 -5.83
C LEU A 75 -8.90 13.32 -6.67
N TYR A 76 -8.03 13.32 -7.68
CA TYR A 76 -7.83 12.17 -8.56
C TYR A 76 -6.82 11.19 -7.97
N VAL A 77 -7.31 10.03 -7.53
CA VAL A 77 -6.48 8.91 -7.06
C VAL A 77 -6.83 7.61 -7.76
N PRO A 78 -5.86 6.68 -7.91
CA PRO A 78 -6.18 5.33 -8.37
C PRO A 78 -7.12 4.63 -7.37
N ASP A 79 -8.21 4.02 -7.87
CA ASP A 79 -9.00 3.07 -7.08
C ASP A 79 -8.26 1.73 -6.98
N ASP A 80 -7.26 1.69 -6.09
CA ASP A 80 -6.37 0.57 -5.92
C ASP A 80 -6.10 0.32 -4.43
N ASP A 81 -6.39 -0.89 -3.96
CA ASP A 81 -6.22 -1.27 -2.55
C ASP A 81 -4.77 -1.15 -2.10
N TYR A 82 -3.81 -1.50 -2.97
CA TYR A 82 -2.39 -1.40 -2.66
C TYR A 82 -1.93 0.07 -2.54
N PHE A 83 -2.50 0.96 -3.36
CA PHE A 83 -2.34 2.41 -3.21
C PHE A 83 -2.89 2.89 -1.87
N PHE A 84 -4.12 2.54 -1.51
CA PHE A 84 -4.74 2.95 -0.24
C PHE A 84 -4.01 2.37 0.98
N ALA A 85 -3.51 1.14 0.90
CA ALA A 85 -2.78 0.48 1.98
C ALA A 85 -1.54 1.28 2.44
N LYS A 86 -0.91 2.05 1.55
CA LYS A 86 0.24 2.92 1.90
C LYS A 86 -0.12 3.99 2.93
N PHE A 87 -1.37 4.48 2.89
CA PHE A 87 -1.88 5.50 3.80
C PHE A 87 -2.62 4.88 4.99
N LEU A 88 -3.33 3.77 4.75
CA LEU A 88 -4.08 3.07 5.79
C LEU A 88 -3.17 2.37 6.81
N ARG A 89 -2.05 1.76 6.39
CA ARG A 89 -1.16 1.03 7.33
C ARG A 89 -0.53 1.93 8.40
N PRO A 90 0.05 3.11 8.08
CA PRO A 90 0.52 4.05 9.11
C PRO A 90 -0.58 4.48 10.08
N CYS A 91 -1.82 4.54 9.60
CA CYS A 91 -3.00 4.92 10.38
C CYS A 91 -3.73 3.74 11.04
N LYS A 92 -3.10 2.54 11.09
CA LYS A 92 -3.69 1.31 11.65
C LYS A 92 -5.08 0.99 11.08
N TRP A 93 -5.22 1.17 9.77
CA TRP A 93 -6.45 0.98 9.01
C TRP A 93 -7.62 1.88 9.46
N SER A 94 -7.32 3.10 9.88
CA SER A 94 -8.33 4.14 10.10
C SER A 94 -8.47 5.03 8.86
N ALA A 95 -9.65 5.07 8.25
CA ALA A 95 -9.88 5.75 6.97
C ALA A 95 -9.76 7.27 7.05
N LYS A 96 -10.30 7.90 8.10
CA LYS A 96 -10.28 9.37 8.23
C LYS A 96 -8.85 9.94 8.32
N PRO A 97 -7.96 9.47 9.23
CA PRO A 97 -6.59 9.95 9.26
C PRO A 97 -5.82 9.62 7.97
N ALA A 98 -6.07 8.46 7.36
CA ALA A 98 -5.44 8.09 6.10
C ALA A 98 -5.85 9.04 4.96
N PHE A 99 -7.12 9.43 4.91
CA PHE A 99 -7.63 10.40 3.95
C PHE A 99 -6.97 11.78 4.07
N GLU A 100 -6.73 12.25 5.30
CA GLU A 100 -5.95 13.47 5.55
C GLU A 100 -4.50 13.36 5.05
N LEU A 101 -3.92 12.16 4.96
CA LEU A 101 -2.59 11.94 4.36
C LEU A 101 -2.63 11.89 2.83
N VAL A 102 -3.75 11.50 2.23
CA VAL A 102 -3.92 11.44 0.77
C VAL A 102 -4.01 12.85 0.19
N LYS A 103 -4.81 13.74 0.80
CA LYS A 103 -5.04 15.12 0.34
C LYS A 103 -3.78 15.94 0.03
N PRO A 104 -2.77 16.05 0.91
CA PRO A 104 -1.59 16.89 0.68
C PRO A 104 -0.56 16.27 -0.27
N GLN A 105 -0.62 14.96 -0.56
CA GLN A 105 0.38 14.29 -1.40
C GLN A 105 0.10 14.41 -2.90
N LEU A 106 -0.98 15.09 -3.28
CA LEU A 106 -1.41 15.26 -4.66
C LEU A 106 -1.53 16.75 -4.94
N PHE A 107 -0.40 17.35 -5.34
CA PHE A 107 -0.38 18.69 -5.94
C PHE A 107 -1.26 18.68 -7.20
N ILE A 108 -2.45 19.28 -7.08
CA ILE A 108 -2.97 20.35 -7.92
C ILE A 108 -2.56 20.24 -9.41
N THR A 109 -3.48 19.81 -10.27
CA THR A 109 -3.43 20.08 -11.73
C THR A 109 -3.68 21.56 -12.02
N LEU A 110 -2.77 22.43 -11.60
CA LEU A 110 -2.67 23.86 -11.94
C LEU A 110 -1.31 24.38 -11.47
N LEU A 111 -0.28 24.15 -12.28
CA LEU A 111 0.85 25.04 -12.58
C LEU A 111 1.65 24.48 -13.76
#